data_AF-A0A356TMD4-F1
#
_entry.id   AF-A0A356TMD4-F1
#
_cell.length_a   1.000
_cell.length_b   1.000
_cell.length_c   1.000
_cell.angle_alpha   90.00
_cell.angle_beta   90.00
_cell.angle_gamma   90.00
#
_symmetry.space_group_name_H-M   'P 1'
#
loop_
_entity.id
_entity.type
_entity.pdbx_description
1 polymer ?
#
loop_
_entity_poly.entity_id
_entity_poly.type
_entity_poly.pdbx_seq_one_letter_code
_entity_poly.pdbx_strand_id
1 'polypeptide(L)'
;MCVCGASGGACGAGEACCGGACVDVTSDAMNCGACGNACGANGPSCVDGSCRCGSSPACRPPTAGMFPAPGDLGESCCEDACVANTDTNCGCGVACDTADDETCVVSGGSGFPGGPSGGESGVCCGMEVPFFGAMCTGSGFGGDGGMGGDGGFPFPFP
;
A
#
# COMPACT_ATOMS: atom_id res chain seq x y z
N MET A 1 28.23 -2.46 21.35
CA MET A 1 28.70 -1.29 20.58
C MET A 1 28.10 -1.44 19.19
N CYS A 2 27.16 -0.59 18.77
CA CYS A 2 26.62 -0.64 17.41
C CYS A 2 27.62 0.04 16.49
N VAL A 3 28.37 -0.75 15.72
CA VAL A 3 29.39 -0.24 14.80
C VAL A 3 28.70 0.01 13.46
N CYS A 4 28.37 1.26 13.15
CA CYS A 4 27.98 1.66 11.81
C CYS A 4 28.97 2.70 11.27
N GLY A 5 29.49 2.43 10.07
CA GLY A 5 30.55 3.23 9.44
C GLY A 5 31.98 2.74 9.71
N ALA A 6 32.91 3.15 8.83
CA ALA A 6 34.32 2.71 8.82
C ALA A 6 35.13 3.11 10.08
N SER A 7 34.59 3.98 10.93
CA SER A 7 35.24 4.52 12.14
C SER A 7 34.53 4.14 13.46
N GLY A 8 33.47 3.32 13.43
CA GLY A 8 32.81 2.79 14.63
C GLY A 8 32.10 3.82 15.52
N GLY A 9 31.65 4.92 14.93
CA GLY A 9 30.85 5.95 15.58
C GLY A 9 29.35 5.60 15.64
N ALA A 10 28.62 6.35 16.45
CA ALA A 10 27.15 6.41 16.34
C ALA A 10 26.77 7.12 15.04
N CYS A 11 25.65 6.72 14.43
CA CYS A 11 25.11 7.41 13.26
C CYS A 11 24.69 8.85 13.59
N GLY A 12 24.63 9.71 12.56
CA GLY A 12 24.22 11.09 12.72
C GLY A 12 22.78 11.23 13.23
N ALA A 13 22.40 12.46 13.57
CA ALA A 13 21.03 12.73 13.97
C ALA A 13 20.07 12.43 12.80
N GLY A 14 19.03 11.63 13.06
CA GLY A 14 18.10 11.18 12.03
C GLY A 14 18.52 9.93 11.26
N GLU A 15 19.67 9.34 11.58
CA GLU A 15 20.15 8.11 10.97
C GLU A 15 20.10 6.93 11.95
N ALA A 16 19.75 5.73 11.45
CA ALA A 16 19.81 4.49 12.21
C ALA A 16 20.90 3.56 11.65
N CYS A 17 21.44 2.75 12.54
CA CYS A 17 22.45 1.75 12.20
C CYS A 17 21.77 0.50 11.62
N CYS A 18 21.72 0.42 10.28
CA CYS A 18 21.06 -0.66 9.54
C CYS A 18 22.10 -1.51 8.80
N GLY A 19 22.23 -2.79 9.15
CA GLY A 19 23.13 -3.72 8.43
C GLY A 19 24.62 -3.34 8.42
N GLY A 20 25.07 -2.50 9.36
CA GLY A 20 26.46 -2.00 9.42
C GLY A 20 26.70 -0.67 8.70
N ALA A 21 25.67 -0.07 8.11
CA ALA A 21 25.69 1.26 7.53
C ALA A 21 24.75 2.21 8.29
N CYS A 22 25.06 3.51 8.27
CA CYS A 22 24.10 4.52 8.71
C CYS A 22 23.14 4.80 7.56
N VAL A 23 21.84 4.67 7.85
CA VAL A 23 20.75 4.90 6.91
C VAL A 23 19.88 6.00 7.48
N ASP A 24 19.55 6.99 6.66
CA ASP A 24 18.65 8.07 7.04
C ASP A 24 17.26 7.49 7.26
N VAL A 25 16.73 7.55 8.48
CA VAL A 25 15.38 7.07 8.79
C VAL A 25 14.36 8.20 8.78
N THR A 26 14.75 9.43 8.50
CA THR A 26 13.87 10.60 8.50
C THR A 26 13.33 10.97 7.13
N SER A 27 14.06 10.60 6.07
CA SER A 27 13.71 10.91 4.68
C SER A 27 13.67 9.69 3.75
N ASP A 28 14.27 8.55 4.14
CA ASP A 28 14.26 7.34 3.33
C ASP A 28 12.92 6.62 3.44
N ALA A 29 12.18 6.56 2.33
CA ALA A 29 10.91 5.85 2.24
C ALA A 29 11.04 4.35 2.51
N MET A 30 12.20 3.73 2.33
CA MET A 30 12.41 2.29 2.59
C MET A 30 12.83 2.00 4.05
N ASN A 31 13.17 3.04 4.82
CA ASN A 31 13.70 2.92 6.18
C ASN A 31 13.06 3.95 7.13
N CYS A 32 11.82 4.34 6.90
CA CYS A 32 11.20 5.46 7.57
C CYS A 32 10.93 5.18 9.05
N GLY A 33 11.55 5.94 9.95
CA GLY A 33 11.50 5.78 11.41
C GLY A 33 12.33 4.60 11.95
N ALA A 34 12.58 3.57 11.14
CA ALA A 34 13.38 2.41 11.50
C ALA A 34 13.90 1.66 10.26
N CYS A 35 15.01 0.92 10.44
CA CYS A 35 15.59 0.07 9.41
C CYS A 35 14.57 -0.93 8.85
N GLY A 36 14.41 -0.96 7.53
CA GLY A 36 13.49 -1.85 6.82
C GLY A 36 12.01 -1.51 6.97
N ASN A 37 11.68 -0.35 7.55
CA ASN A 37 10.30 0.14 7.60
C ASN A 37 9.96 0.92 6.33
N ALA A 38 9.54 0.20 5.30
CA ALA A 38 9.13 0.81 4.04
C ALA A 38 7.74 1.45 4.14
N CYS A 39 7.62 2.69 3.68
CA CYS A 39 6.37 3.39 3.53
C CYS A 39 5.54 2.78 2.40
N GLY A 40 4.29 2.40 2.71
CA GLY A 40 3.35 1.86 1.73
C GLY A 40 2.55 2.94 0.98
N ALA A 41 1.67 2.50 0.08
CA ALA A 41 0.85 3.36 -0.77
C ALA A 41 -0.02 4.39 -0.01
N ASN A 42 -0.39 4.11 1.25
CA ASN A 42 -1.20 5.03 2.07
C ASN A 42 -0.39 6.21 2.65
N GLY A 43 0.93 6.20 2.47
CA GLY A 43 1.80 7.28 2.90
C GLY A 43 3.20 7.14 2.30
N PRO A 44 3.36 7.27 0.98
CA PRO A 44 4.59 6.91 0.28
C PRO A 44 5.79 7.81 0.63
N SER A 45 5.56 8.96 1.25
CA SER A 45 6.61 9.90 1.60
C SER A 45 7.06 9.71 3.05
N CYS A 46 8.37 9.63 3.28
CA CYS A 46 8.91 9.68 4.63
C CYS A 46 9.20 11.14 5.03
N VAL A 47 8.56 11.62 6.09
CA VAL A 47 8.76 12.96 6.62
C VAL A 47 8.89 12.89 8.14
N ASP A 48 10.06 13.26 8.65
CA ASP A 48 10.38 13.25 10.10
C ASP A 48 10.22 11.83 10.69
N GLY A 49 10.66 10.83 9.92
CA GLY A 49 10.59 9.41 10.33
C GLY A 49 9.18 8.84 10.41
N SER A 50 8.21 9.51 9.78
CA SER A 50 6.83 9.04 9.67
C SER A 50 6.40 9.00 8.21
N CYS A 51 5.73 7.92 7.82
CA CYS A 51 5.10 7.81 6.51
C CYS A 51 3.92 8.79 6.40
N ARG A 52 3.85 9.49 5.27
CA ARG A 52 2.91 10.57 5.01
C ARG A 52 2.36 10.53 3.60
N CYS A 53 1.12 10.95 3.49
CA CYS A 53 0.47 11.23 2.22
C CYS A 53 0.65 12.72 1.92
N GLY A 54 1.76 13.08 1.28
CA GLY A 54 2.12 14.48 1.04
C GLY A 54 2.19 15.29 2.33
N SER A 55 1.27 16.25 2.49
CA SER A 55 1.17 17.10 3.69
C SER A 55 0.41 16.44 4.85
N SER A 56 -0.31 15.36 4.58
CA SER A 56 -1.19 14.66 5.53
C SER A 56 -0.46 13.49 6.21
N PRO A 57 -0.87 13.07 7.42
CA PRO A 57 -0.43 11.80 7.99
C PRO A 57 -0.81 10.61 7.08
N ALA A 58 -0.22 9.43 7.30
CA ALA A 58 -0.58 8.23 6.55
C ALA A 58 -2.10 7.97 6.62
N CYS A 59 -2.69 7.65 5.47
CA CYS A 59 -4.11 7.39 5.33
C CYS A 59 -4.50 6.07 6.00
N ARG A 60 -5.79 5.93 6.34
CA ARG A 60 -6.26 4.71 7.01
C ARG A 60 -6.20 3.53 6.03
N PRO A 61 -5.40 2.49 6.33
CA PRO A 61 -5.18 1.42 5.36
C PRO A 61 -6.49 0.66 5.05
N PRO A 62 -6.67 0.20 3.80
CA PRO A 62 -7.77 -0.68 3.43
C PRO A 62 -7.55 -2.04 4.09
N THR A 63 -8.40 -2.42 5.04
CA THR A 63 -8.31 -3.71 5.73
C THR A 63 -9.28 -4.72 5.12
N ALA A 64 -8.76 -5.70 4.38
CA ALA A 64 -9.51 -6.88 3.99
C ALA A 64 -9.57 -7.89 5.15
N GLY A 65 -10.53 -7.76 6.05
CA GLY A 65 -10.68 -8.74 7.13
C GLY A 65 -11.88 -8.55 8.07
N MET A 66 -12.69 -9.61 8.18
CA MET A 66 -13.70 -10.10 9.15
C MET A 66 -14.57 -9.15 10.01
N PHE A 67 -14.17 -7.90 10.26
CA PHE A 67 -14.99 -6.91 10.97
C PHE A 67 -14.92 -5.49 10.36
N PRO A 68 -15.07 -5.27 9.05
CA PRO A 68 -15.59 -3.98 8.62
C PRO A 68 -17.09 -3.95 8.93
N ALA A 69 -17.57 -2.83 9.47
CA ALA A 69 -18.96 -2.48 9.22
C ALA A 69 -19.16 -2.45 7.69
N PRO A 70 -20.34 -2.84 7.17
CA PRO A 70 -20.62 -2.71 5.74
C PRO A 70 -20.34 -1.27 5.29
N GLY A 71 -19.31 -1.07 4.46
CA GLY A 71 -18.95 0.22 3.84
C GLY A 71 -17.59 0.84 4.18
N ASP A 72 -16.77 0.28 5.07
CA ASP A 72 -15.44 0.84 5.40
C ASP A 72 -14.30 0.19 4.59
N LEU A 73 -14.05 0.70 3.38
CA LEU A 73 -12.98 0.25 2.46
C LEU A 73 -11.62 0.93 2.72
N GLY A 74 -11.51 1.72 3.80
CA GLY A 74 -10.33 2.52 4.10
C GLY A 74 -10.17 3.73 3.17
N GLU A 75 -8.98 4.31 3.19
CA GLU A 75 -8.62 5.50 2.43
C GLU A 75 -7.38 5.22 1.58
N SER A 76 -7.34 5.81 0.39
CA SER A 76 -6.16 5.85 -0.48
C SER A 76 -5.52 7.24 -0.43
N CYS A 77 -4.21 7.29 -0.62
CA CYS A 77 -3.47 8.54 -0.72
C CYS A 77 -3.51 9.05 -2.17
N CYS A 78 -4.26 10.13 -2.41
CA CYS A 78 -4.47 10.69 -3.74
C CYS A 78 -4.05 12.15 -3.74
N GLU A 79 -3.08 12.51 -4.60
CA GLU A 79 -2.64 13.90 -4.79
C GLU A 79 -2.43 14.65 -3.45
N ASP A 80 -1.72 14.01 -2.51
CA ASP A 80 -1.40 14.52 -1.16
C ASP A 80 -2.57 14.61 -0.15
N ALA A 81 -3.72 13.99 -0.46
CA ALA A 81 -4.89 13.92 0.41
C ALA A 81 -5.36 12.48 0.63
N CYS A 82 -5.91 12.21 1.82
CA CYS A 82 -6.57 10.94 2.09
C CYS A 82 -7.99 10.98 1.55
N VAL A 83 -8.29 10.00 0.71
CA VAL A 83 -9.55 9.92 -0.02
C VAL A 83 -10.21 8.58 0.32
N ALA A 84 -11.44 8.66 0.83
CA ALA A 84 -12.22 7.47 1.16
C ALA A 84 -12.50 6.67 -0.12
N ASN A 85 -12.25 5.36 -0.04
CA ASN A 85 -12.55 4.45 -1.15
C ASN A 85 -14.05 4.20 -1.19
N THR A 86 -14.67 4.48 -2.34
CA THR A 86 -16.09 4.26 -2.59
C THR A 86 -16.29 3.69 -3.99
N ASP A 87 -17.49 3.21 -4.32
CA ASP A 87 -17.82 2.72 -5.67
C ASP A 87 -17.61 3.80 -6.75
N THR A 88 -17.67 5.08 -6.39
CA THR A 88 -17.42 6.20 -7.31
C THR A 88 -15.98 6.72 -7.29
N ASN A 89 -15.15 6.23 -6.37
CA ASN A 89 -13.82 6.75 -6.10
C ASN A 89 -12.91 5.67 -5.48
N CYS A 90 -12.80 4.57 -6.18
CA CYS A 90 -12.04 3.40 -5.80
C CYS A 90 -10.57 3.61 -6.18
N GLY A 91 -9.65 3.64 -5.21
CA GLY A 91 -8.21 3.77 -5.51
C GLY A 91 -7.84 5.05 -6.26
N CYS A 92 -8.24 6.22 -5.74
CA CYS A 92 -7.93 7.53 -6.34
C CYS A 92 -8.57 7.83 -7.69
N GLY A 93 -9.90 7.87 -7.71
CA GLY A 93 -10.68 8.47 -8.80
C GLY A 93 -11.29 7.49 -9.79
N VAL A 94 -11.18 6.19 -9.57
CA VAL A 94 -11.85 5.20 -10.42
C VAL A 94 -13.29 5.03 -9.96
N ALA A 95 -14.24 5.32 -10.84
CA ALA A 95 -15.63 4.93 -10.62
C ALA A 95 -15.83 3.51 -11.14
N CYS A 96 -16.33 2.62 -10.27
CA CYS A 96 -16.71 1.27 -10.61
C CYS A 96 -18.02 1.27 -11.40
N ASP A 97 -18.11 0.36 -12.37
CA ASP A 97 -19.29 0.19 -13.22
C ASP A 97 -20.42 -0.49 -12.44
N THR A 98 -21.21 0.30 -11.72
CA THR A 98 -22.39 -0.19 -10.99
C THR A 98 -23.45 -0.81 -11.91
N ALA A 99 -23.34 -0.62 -13.23
CA ALA A 99 -24.18 -1.27 -14.23
C ALA A 99 -23.91 -2.78 -14.35
N ASP A 100 -22.69 -3.21 -14.04
CA ASP A 100 -22.25 -4.60 -14.05
C ASP A 100 -22.17 -5.19 -12.62
N ASP A 101 -22.85 -4.56 -11.65
CA ASP A 101 -22.81 -4.90 -10.22
C ASP A 101 -21.39 -4.87 -9.61
N GLU A 102 -20.50 -4.06 -10.20
CA GLU A 102 -19.15 -3.83 -9.68
C GLU A 102 -19.19 -2.90 -8.48
N THR A 103 -18.50 -3.33 -7.43
CA THR A 103 -18.33 -2.54 -6.20
C THR A 103 -16.86 -2.32 -5.94
N CYS A 104 -16.55 -1.27 -5.18
CA CYS A 104 -15.19 -1.06 -4.71
C CYS A 104 -14.89 -2.09 -3.62
N VAL A 105 -13.88 -2.91 -3.84
CA VAL A 105 -13.54 -4.03 -2.97
C VAL A 105 -12.07 -3.97 -2.58
N VAL A 106 -11.75 -4.46 -1.38
CA VAL A 106 -10.37 -4.61 -0.93
C VAL A 106 -9.94 -6.03 -1.25
N SER A 107 -9.05 -6.17 -2.23
CA SER A 107 -8.35 -7.42 -2.46
C SER A 107 -7.41 -7.68 -1.29
N GLY A 108 -7.89 -8.47 -0.34
CA GLY A 108 -7.05 -9.07 0.68
C GLY A 108 -6.10 -10.03 -0.01
N GLY A 109 -4.84 -9.63 -0.15
CA GLY A 109 -3.77 -10.55 -0.50
C GLY A 109 -3.75 -11.68 0.52
N SER A 110 -4.39 -12.80 0.21
CA SER A 110 -4.15 -14.04 0.94
C SER A 110 -2.65 -14.34 0.74
N GLY A 111 -1.90 -14.23 1.83
CA GLY A 111 -0.46 -14.44 1.81
C GLY A 111 -0.14 -15.81 1.23
N PHE A 112 0.29 -15.84 -0.03
CA PHE A 112 1.05 -16.96 -0.54
C PHE A 112 2.46 -16.86 0.06
N PRO A 113 2.94 -17.88 0.79
CA PRO A 113 4.29 -17.89 1.34
C PRO A 113 5.28 -17.98 0.17
N GLY A 114 5.91 -16.85 -0.18
CA GLY A 114 6.88 -16.76 -1.28
C GLY A 114 6.75 -15.52 -2.16
N GLY A 115 5.69 -14.71 -2.00
CA GLY A 115 5.63 -13.38 -2.61
C GLY A 115 6.60 -12.40 -1.94
N PRO A 116 7.13 -11.40 -2.67
CA PRO A 116 8.01 -10.39 -2.09
C PRO A 116 7.32 -9.75 -0.90
N SER A 117 8.05 -9.69 0.21
CA SER A 117 7.61 -9.18 1.50
C SER A 117 7.07 -7.75 1.39
N GLY A 118 5.74 -7.63 1.35
CA GLY A 118 5.00 -6.37 1.21
C GLY A 118 3.57 -6.60 0.72
N GLY A 119 2.76 -7.34 1.48
CA GLY A 119 1.36 -7.62 1.11
C GLY A 119 0.49 -6.37 1.15
N GLU A 120 0.46 -5.61 0.06
CA GLU A 120 -0.46 -4.51 -0.13
C GLU A 120 -1.88 -5.04 -0.28
N SER A 121 -2.77 -4.66 0.64
CA SER A 121 -4.21 -4.78 0.41
C SER A 121 -4.53 -3.77 -0.70
N GLY A 122 -4.74 -4.26 -1.91
CA GLY A 122 -5.08 -3.43 -3.07
C GLY A 122 -6.58 -3.14 -3.09
N VAL A 123 -6.95 -1.90 -3.42
CA VAL A 123 -8.35 -1.49 -3.60
C VAL A 123 -8.66 -1.44 -5.08
N CYS A 124 -9.76 -2.04 -5.51
CA CYS A 124 -10.10 -2.15 -6.93
C CYS A 124 -11.60 -2.29 -7.14
N CYS A 125 -12.05 -2.01 -8.35
CA CYS A 125 -13.38 -2.39 -8.79
C CYS A 125 -13.42 -3.89 -9.06
N GLY A 126 -14.44 -4.53 -8.53
CA GLY A 126 -14.64 -5.94 -8.71
C GLY A 126 -15.94 -6.40 -8.09
N MET A 127 -16.10 -7.72 -8.11
CA MET A 127 -17.22 -8.38 -7.46
C MET A 127 -16.73 -9.17 -6.24
N GLU A 128 -17.54 -9.13 -5.19
CA GLU A 128 -17.32 -9.92 -3.99
C GLU A 128 -17.80 -11.35 -4.26
N VAL A 129 -16.88 -12.26 -4.56
CA VAL A 129 -17.26 -13.66 -4.79
C VAL A 129 -17.41 -14.37 -3.44
N PRO A 130 -18.60 -14.94 -3.14
CA PRO A 130 -18.75 -15.73 -1.94
C PRO A 130 -17.73 -16.88 -1.99
N PHE A 131 -16.99 -17.07 -0.90
CA PHE A 131 -15.91 -18.07 -0.70
C PHE A 131 -14.51 -17.75 -1.24
N PHE A 132 -14.35 -16.93 -2.27
CA PHE A 132 -13.03 -16.64 -2.86
C PHE A 132 -12.48 -15.25 -2.48
N GLY A 133 -13.29 -14.41 -1.85
CA GLY A 133 -12.91 -13.04 -1.47
C GLY A 133 -13.19 -12.03 -2.59
N ALA A 134 -12.64 -10.83 -2.47
CA ALA A 134 -12.72 -9.82 -3.51
C ALA A 134 -11.89 -10.23 -4.73
N MET A 135 -12.44 -10.15 -5.95
CA MET A 135 -11.67 -10.30 -7.19
C MET A 135 -11.73 -9.03 -8.03
N CYS A 136 -10.56 -8.47 -8.34
CA CYS A 136 -10.47 -7.29 -9.22
C CYS A 136 -10.75 -7.69 -10.67
N THR A 137 -11.66 -6.98 -11.33
CA THR A 137 -11.98 -7.18 -12.76
C THR A 137 -11.27 -6.10 -13.60
N GLY A 138 -9.94 -5.99 -13.42
CA GLY A 138 -9.00 -5.51 -14.44
C GLY A 138 -9.15 -4.10 -15.05
N SER A 139 -10.07 -3.23 -14.61
CA SER A 139 -10.30 -1.94 -15.30
C SER A 139 -9.88 -0.70 -14.50
N GLY A 140 -9.38 -0.86 -13.27
CA GLY A 140 -9.29 0.22 -12.29
C GLY A 140 -8.08 0.21 -11.39
N PHE A 141 -6.88 -0.06 -11.90
CA PHE A 141 -5.66 0.26 -11.15
C PHE A 141 -5.41 1.77 -11.21
N GLY A 142 -6.16 2.53 -10.41
CA GLY A 142 -5.83 3.91 -10.09
C GLY A 142 -4.66 3.93 -9.12
N GLY A 143 -3.50 4.40 -9.58
CA GLY A 143 -2.32 4.56 -8.73
C GLY A 143 -1.02 4.45 -9.50
N ASP A 144 -0.64 5.51 -10.20
CA ASP A 144 0.71 5.71 -10.73
C ASP A 144 1.75 5.69 -9.60
N GLY A 145 2.41 4.54 -9.42
CA GLY A 145 3.54 4.37 -8.51
C GLY A 145 4.00 2.92 -8.51
N GLY A 146 4.70 2.51 -9.58
CA GLY A 146 5.14 1.13 -9.86
C GLY A 146 5.68 0.36 -8.65
N MET A 147 5.62 -0.97 -8.65
CA MET A 147 6.16 -1.81 -9.72
C MET A 147 5.47 -3.19 -9.80
N GLY A 148 5.18 -3.63 -11.02
CA GLY A 148 5.48 -4.99 -11.46
C GLY A 148 4.43 -6.04 -11.15
N GLY A 149 3.50 -6.22 -12.10
CA GLY A 149 2.61 -7.36 -12.08
C GLY A 149 1.68 -7.31 -13.27
N ASP A 150 2.23 -7.55 -14.46
CA ASP A 150 1.49 -7.92 -15.65
C ASP A 150 0.82 -9.28 -15.41
N GLY A 151 -0.15 -9.32 -14.50
CA GLY A 151 -1.00 -10.44 -14.19
C GLY A 151 -2.29 -10.35 -14.99
N GLY A 152 -2.18 -10.00 -16.27
CA GLY A 152 -3.19 -10.39 -17.23
C GLY A 152 -3.30 -11.90 -17.13
N PHE A 153 -4.32 -12.41 -16.45
CA PHE A 153 -4.67 -13.82 -16.52
C PHE A 153 -4.91 -14.11 -18.00
N PRO A 154 -4.08 -14.92 -18.67
CA PRO A 154 -4.48 -15.48 -19.94
C PRO A 154 -5.53 -16.52 -19.56
N PHE A 155 -6.80 -16.14 -19.47
CA PHE A 155 -7.87 -17.11 -19.59
C PHE A 155 -7.82 -17.59 -21.05
N PRO A 156 -7.42 -18.84 -21.33
CA PRO A 156 -7.70 -19.41 -22.62
C PRO A 156 -9.19 -19.75 -22.60
N PHE A 157 -10.02 -18.87 -23.16
CA PHE A 157 -11.36 -19.27 -23.59
C PHE A 157 -11.21 -20.23 -24.79
N PRO A 158 -12.15 -21.19 -24.94
CA PRO A 158 -11.94 -22.49 -25.60
C PRO A 158 -11.68 -22.45 -27.11
#